data_AF-A0ABD6BAW7-F1
#
_entry.id   AF-A0ABD6BAW7-F1
#
_cell.length_a   1.000
_cell.length_b   1.000
_cell.length_c   1.000
_cell.angle_alpha   90.00
_cell.angle_beta   90.00
_cell.angle_gamma   90.00
#
_symmetry.space_group_name_H-M   'P 1'
#
loop_
_entity.id
_entity.type
_entity.pdbx_description
1 polymer ?
#
loop_
_entity_poly.entity_id
_entity_poly.type
_entity_poly.pdbx_seq_one_letter_code
_entity_poly.pdbx_strand_id
1 'polypeptide(L)'
;MVIPTGEEIRDVRKERGMTQSELADEAGVSQPLIARIENGDVDPTLESVHCIVTALNEAQLPIDAKDISVMLPGALRDARKGTGYTQGGLADAADVSQPLISRIENDDVNPRASTLRAIFEELDIDEREDDAGSDSEEEQDILAQLNAEFKEF
;
A
#
# COMPACT_ATOMS: atom_id res chain seq x y z
N MET A 1 -2.46 -2.34 7.59
CA MET A 1 -1.41 -1.97 6.58
C MET A 1 -1.32 -0.45 6.44
N VAL A 2 -0.13 0.15 6.50
CA VAL A 2 0.03 1.62 6.49
C VAL A 2 0.68 2.14 5.20
N ILE A 3 -0.11 2.55 4.21
CA ILE A 3 0.46 3.14 2.99
C ILE A 3 0.75 4.64 3.25
N PRO A 4 2.01 5.09 3.20
CA PRO A 4 2.36 6.43 3.61
C PRO A 4 1.75 7.51 2.71
N THR A 5 1.44 8.62 3.35
CA THR A 5 1.02 9.87 2.73
C THR A 5 2.23 10.63 2.17
N GLY A 6 1.98 11.63 1.34
CA GLY A 6 3.04 12.50 0.85
C GLY A 6 3.74 13.28 1.97
N GLU A 7 3.01 13.61 3.04
CA GLU A 7 3.58 14.29 4.20
C GLU A 7 4.56 13.40 4.96
N GLU A 8 4.19 12.14 5.22
CA GLU A 8 5.09 11.16 5.86
C GLU A 8 6.33 10.89 4.99
N ILE A 9 6.17 10.73 3.67
CA ILE A 9 7.30 10.61 2.72
C ILE A 9 8.25 11.80 2.85
N ARG A 10 7.72 13.02 2.92
CA ARG A 10 8.51 14.25 3.08
C ARG A 10 9.28 14.25 4.39
N ASP A 11 8.64 13.87 5.47
CA ASP A 11 9.21 13.93 6.80
C ASP A 11 10.37 12.94 6.92
N VAL A 12 10.16 11.69 6.52
CA VAL A 12 11.22 10.66 6.46
C VAL A 12 12.38 11.11 5.55
N ARG A 13 12.08 11.66 4.36
CA ARG A 13 13.11 12.19 3.45
C ARG A 13 13.98 13.25 4.14
N LYS A 14 13.36 14.18 4.86
CA LYS A 14 14.06 15.26 5.58
C LYS A 14 14.87 14.72 6.75
N GLU A 15 14.35 13.75 7.49
CA GLU A 15 15.06 13.07 8.58
C GLU A 15 16.33 12.38 8.09
N ARG A 16 16.28 11.82 6.87
CA ARG A 16 17.44 11.24 6.18
C ARG A 16 18.37 12.28 5.53
N GLY A 17 18.03 13.57 5.61
CA GLY A 17 18.83 14.65 5.03
C GLY A 17 18.85 14.68 3.51
N MET A 18 17.94 13.96 2.85
CA MET A 18 17.86 13.89 1.39
C MET A 18 17.13 15.10 0.80
N THR A 19 17.59 15.58 -0.34
CA THR A 19 16.84 16.51 -1.20
C THR A 19 15.76 15.77 -1.99
N GLN A 20 14.77 16.50 -2.50
CA GLN A 20 13.75 15.91 -3.40
C GLN A 20 14.36 15.35 -4.68
N SER A 21 15.48 15.91 -5.15
CA SER A 21 16.20 15.39 -6.33
C SER A 21 16.89 14.07 -6.03
N GLU A 22 17.58 13.96 -4.90
CA GLU A 22 18.23 12.71 -4.49
C GLU A 22 17.22 11.59 -4.32
N LEU A 23 16.09 11.85 -3.64
CA LEU A 23 15.02 10.85 -3.54
C LEU A 23 14.45 10.47 -4.90
N ALA A 24 14.27 11.45 -5.80
CA ALA A 24 13.75 11.18 -7.14
C ALA A 24 14.70 10.28 -7.96
N ASP A 25 16.01 10.58 -7.91
CA ASP A 25 17.04 9.83 -8.60
C ASP A 25 17.12 8.38 -8.07
N GLU A 26 17.06 8.19 -6.75
CA GLU A 26 17.06 6.85 -6.13
C GLU A 26 15.77 6.07 -6.38
N ALA A 27 14.61 6.74 -6.36
CA ALA A 27 13.31 6.12 -6.63
C ALA A 27 13.04 5.93 -8.13
N GLY A 28 13.93 6.39 -9.02
CA GLY A 28 13.75 6.27 -10.47
C GLY A 28 12.56 7.07 -11.01
N VAL A 29 12.19 8.17 -10.35
CA VAL A 29 11.08 9.05 -10.74
C VAL A 29 11.56 10.48 -10.96
N SER A 30 10.69 11.36 -11.45
CA SER A 30 11.05 12.76 -11.64
C SER A 30 10.96 13.57 -10.33
N GLN A 31 11.90 14.48 -10.08
CA GLN A 31 11.83 15.41 -8.94
C GLN A 31 10.52 16.22 -8.87
N PRO A 32 9.94 16.72 -9.98
CA PRO A 32 8.63 17.37 -9.93
C PRO A 32 7.50 16.46 -9.45
N LEU A 33 7.59 15.14 -9.70
CA LEU A 33 6.63 14.18 -9.18
C LEU A 33 6.76 14.04 -7.66
N ILE A 34 7.97 13.89 -7.13
CA ILE A 34 8.23 13.86 -5.68
C ILE A 34 7.65 15.12 -5.01
N ALA A 35 7.96 16.30 -5.55
CA ALA A 35 7.47 17.56 -4.99
C ALA A 35 5.93 17.61 -4.93
N ARG A 36 5.25 17.18 -6.01
CA ARG A 36 3.79 17.15 -6.08
C ARG A 36 3.19 16.10 -5.14
N ILE A 37 3.80 14.92 -5.02
CA ILE A 37 3.37 13.89 -4.06
C ILE A 37 3.47 14.43 -2.65
N GLU A 38 4.62 14.98 -2.26
CA GLU A 38 4.84 15.50 -0.90
C GLU A 38 3.91 16.66 -0.54
N ASN A 39 3.51 17.46 -1.53
CA ASN A 39 2.53 18.54 -1.34
C ASN A 39 1.08 18.05 -1.29
N GLY A 40 0.81 16.78 -1.61
CA GLY A 40 -0.55 16.28 -1.79
C GLY A 40 -1.21 16.72 -3.11
N ASP A 41 -0.45 17.29 -4.05
CA ASP A 41 -0.95 17.74 -5.37
C ASP A 41 -1.20 16.57 -6.33
N VAL A 42 -0.63 15.40 -6.05
CA VAL A 42 -0.80 14.16 -6.82
C VAL A 42 -0.94 12.99 -5.87
N ASP A 43 -1.93 12.15 -6.14
CA ASP A 43 -2.05 10.83 -5.53
C ASP A 43 -1.21 9.81 -6.31
N PRO A 44 -0.10 9.29 -5.74
CA PRO A 44 0.75 8.34 -6.42
C PRO A 44 0.06 6.98 -6.63
N THR A 45 0.54 6.21 -7.60
CA THR A 45 0.17 4.79 -7.72
C THR A 45 0.90 3.96 -6.68
N LEU A 46 0.42 2.74 -6.41
CA LEU A 46 1.11 1.83 -5.50
C LEU A 46 2.57 1.61 -5.88
N GLU A 47 2.83 1.37 -7.16
CA GLU A 47 4.20 1.19 -7.68
C GLU A 47 5.08 2.42 -7.42
N SER A 48 4.54 3.64 -7.62
CA SER A 48 5.30 4.86 -7.33
C SER A 48 5.60 5.00 -5.84
N VAL A 49 4.63 4.69 -4.97
CA VAL A 49 4.85 4.68 -3.52
C VAL A 49 5.92 3.66 -3.15
N HIS A 50 5.85 2.45 -3.70
CA HIS A 50 6.85 1.41 -3.44
C HIS A 50 8.25 1.82 -3.85
N CYS A 51 8.44 2.38 -5.05
CA CYS A 51 9.75 2.87 -5.47
C CYS A 51 10.29 3.95 -4.52
N ILE A 52 9.42 4.88 -4.10
CA ILE A 52 9.78 5.96 -3.18
C ILE A 52 10.17 5.41 -1.80
N VAL A 53 9.36 4.49 -1.26
CA VAL A 53 9.60 3.86 0.05
C VAL A 53 10.87 3.00 0.01
N THR A 54 11.10 2.27 -1.10
CA THR A 54 12.33 1.48 -1.30
C THR A 54 13.57 2.36 -1.30
N ALA A 55 13.54 3.47 -2.04
CA ALA A 55 14.62 4.46 -2.05
C ALA A 55 14.83 5.05 -0.65
N LEU A 56 13.74 5.44 0.00
CA LEU A 56 13.75 5.86 1.39
C LEU A 56 14.16 4.76 2.36
N ASN A 57 14.36 3.49 1.99
CA ASN A 57 14.78 2.42 2.92
C ASN A 57 16.17 1.86 2.64
N GLU A 58 16.97 2.49 1.76
CA GLU A 58 18.35 2.08 1.45
C GLU A 58 18.49 0.58 1.10
N ALA A 59 17.60 0.05 0.23
CA ALA A 59 17.62 -1.34 -0.24
C ALA A 59 17.34 -2.44 0.81
N GLN A 60 16.62 -2.11 1.89
CA GLN A 60 16.23 -3.09 2.91
C GLN A 60 14.91 -3.83 2.62
N LEU A 61 14.23 -3.53 1.51
CA LEU A 61 12.99 -4.22 1.14
C LEU A 61 13.31 -5.50 0.33
N PRO A 62 12.96 -6.70 0.83
CA PRO A 62 13.22 -7.95 0.13
C PRO A 62 12.27 -8.20 -1.07
N ILE A 63 11.34 -7.28 -1.34
CA ILE A 63 10.26 -7.44 -2.30
C ILE A 63 10.35 -6.35 -3.38
N ASP A 64 10.48 -6.76 -4.65
CA ASP A 64 10.48 -5.85 -5.78
C ASP A 64 9.06 -5.31 -6.08
N ALA A 65 8.94 -4.12 -6.69
CA ALA A 65 7.65 -3.53 -7.06
C ALA A 65 6.78 -4.47 -7.92
N LYS A 66 7.44 -5.31 -8.72
CA LYS A 66 6.81 -6.33 -9.56
C LYS A 66 6.25 -7.49 -8.74
N ASP A 67 6.89 -7.85 -7.64
CA ASP A 67 6.41 -8.91 -6.76
C ASP A 67 5.16 -8.43 -6.01
N ILE A 68 5.10 -7.15 -5.65
CA ILE A 68 3.89 -6.53 -5.07
C ILE A 68 2.70 -6.57 -6.04
N SER A 69 2.91 -6.28 -7.33
CA SER A 69 1.80 -6.35 -8.30
C SER A 69 1.25 -7.78 -8.43
N VAL A 70 2.09 -8.79 -8.21
CA VAL A 70 1.68 -10.20 -8.22
C VAL A 70 0.97 -10.59 -6.93
N MET A 71 1.44 -10.12 -5.77
CA MET A 71 0.95 -10.54 -4.46
C MET A 71 -0.32 -9.80 -4.01
N LEU A 72 -0.40 -8.48 -4.26
CA LEU A 72 -1.50 -7.63 -3.81
C LEU A 72 -2.89 -8.12 -4.24
N PRO A 73 -3.14 -8.53 -5.49
CA PRO A 73 -4.49 -8.92 -5.93
C PRO A 73 -5.05 -10.13 -5.14
N GLY A 74 -4.17 -11.10 -4.85
CA GLY A 74 -4.52 -12.27 -4.03
C GLY A 74 -4.73 -11.87 -2.57
N ALA A 75 -3.75 -11.18 -1.98
CA ALA A 75 -3.82 -10.74 -0.59
C ALA A 75 -5.07 -9.89 -0.30
N LEU A 76 -5.42 -8.96 -1.20
CA LEU A 76 -6.63 -8.15 -1.06
C LEU A 76 -7.91 -9.00 -1.14
N ARG A 77 -7.97 -9.92 -2.10
CA ARG A 77 -9.11 -10.81 -2.29
C ARG A 77 -9.35 -11.70 -1.06
N ASP A 78 -8.27 -12.19 -0.48
CA ASP A 78 -8.32 -13.11 0.65
C ASP A 78 -8.64 -12.36 1.95
N ALA A 79 -8.01 -11.21 2.20
CA ALA A 79 -8.37 -10.32 3.31
C ALA A 79 -9.86 -9.90 3.25
N ARG A 80 -10.36 -9.54 2.06
CA ARG A 80 -11.79 -9.22 1.88
C ARG A 80 -12.69 -10.42 2.20
N LYS A 81 -12.32 -11.63 1.79
CA LYS A 81 -13.12 -12.82 2.08
C LYS A 81 -13.05 -13.20 3.56
N GLY A 82 -11.90 -13.03 4.20
CA GLY A 82 -11.70 -13.29 5.63
C GLY A 82 -12.61 -12.45 6.51
N THR A 83 -12.77 -11.16 6.17
CA THR A 83 -13.70 -10.22 6.84
C THR A 83 -15.17 -10.45 6.46
N GLY A 84 -15.48 -11.37 5.55
CA GLY A 84 -16.84 -11.65 5.08
C GLY A 84 -17.40 -10.63 4.08
N TYR A 85 -16.62 -9.65 3.64
CA TYR A 85 -17.05 -8.67 2.67
C TYR A 85 -17.25 -9.28 1.28
N THR A 86 -18.34 -8.88 0.60
CA THR A 86 -18.42 -9.01 -0.86
C THR A 86 -17.63 -7.88 -1.52
N GLN A 87 -17.26 -8.02 -2.80
CA GLN A 87 -16.61 -6.90 -3.52
C GLN A 87 -17.45 -5.62 -3.48
N GLY A 88 -18.78 -5.74 -3.55
CA GLY A 88 -19.69 -4.60 -3.42
C GLY A 88 -19.70 -4.03 -2.00
N GLY A 89 -19.76 -4.90 -0.99
CA GLY A 89 -19.76 -4.48 0.41
C GLY A 89 -18.47 -3.73 0.80
N LEU A 90 -17.30 -4.23 0.39
CA LEU A 90 -16.03 -3.53 0.61
C LEU A 90 -15.98 -2.21 -0.16
N ALA A 91 -16.51 -2.20 -1.39
CA ALA A 91 -16.53 -1.00 -2.21
C ALA A 91 -17.38 0.10 -1.58
N ASP A 92 -18.56 -0.25 -1.07
CA ASP A 92 -19.44 0.68 -0.38
C ASP A 92 -18.80 1.21 0.92
N ALA A 93 -18.11 0.34 1.67
CA ALA A 93 -17.41 0.71 2.91
C ALA A 93 -16.24 1.67 2.65
N ALA A 94 -15.39 1.36 1.66
CA ALA A 94 -14.23 2.15 1.30
C ALA A 94 -14.54 3.38 0.42
N ASP A 95 -15.82 3.69 0.18
CA ASP A 95 -16.30 4.75 -0.73
C ASP A 95 -15.66 4.70 -2.14
N VAL A 96 -15.61 3.50 -2.72
CA VAL A 96 -15.09 3.25 -4.07
C VAL A 96 -16.08 2.45 -4.91
N SER A 97 -15.84 2.39 -6.22
CA SER A 97 -16.71 1.60 -7.09
C SER A 97 -16.40 0.10 -7.00
N GLN A 98 -17.42 -0.76 -6.96
CA GLN A 98 -17.24 -2.22 -7.02
C GLN A 98 -16.42 -2.69 -8.24
N PRO A 99 -16.57 -2.12 -9.46
CA PRO A 99 -15.69 -2.44 -10.57
C PRO A 99 -14.20 -2.14 -10.30
N LEU A 100 -13.88 -1.14 -9.47
CA LEU A 100 -12.49 -0.85 -9.09
C LEU A 100 -11.93 -1.96 -8.19
N ILE A 101 -12.67 -2.40 -7.17
CA ILE A 101 -12.26 -3.55 -6.33
C ILE A 101 -12.00 -4.78 -7.20
N SER A 102 -12.94 -5.10 -8.10
CA SER A 102 -12.79 -6.23 -9.01
C SER A 102 -11.54 -6.12 -9.89
N ARG A 103 -11.26 -4.94 -10.44
CA ARG A 103 -10.06 -4.72 -11.25
C ARG A 103 -8.77 -4.87 -10.44
N ILE A 104 -8.74 -4.38 -9.20
CA ILE A 104 -7.56 -4.53 -8.33
C ILE A 104 -7.33 -6.02 -8.03
N GLU A 105 -8.37 -6.75 -7.64
CA GLU A 105 -8.27 -8.19 -7.34
C GLU A 105 -7.91 -9.06 -8.55
N ASN A 106 -8.06 -8.55 -9.76
CA ASN A 106 -7.70 -9.24 -11.00
C ASN A 106 -6.39 -8.74 -11.64
N ASP A 107 -5.64 -7.86 -10.96
CA ASP A 107 -4.43 -7.23 -11.49
C ASP A 107 -4.67 -6.41 -12.78
N ASP A 108 -5.88 -5.91 -12.98
CA ASP A 108 -6.29 -5.15 -14.18
C ASP A 108 -6.07 -3.64 -14.00
N VAL A 109 -5.51 -3.20 -12.88
CA VAL A 109 -5.25 -1.78 -12.58
C VAL A 109 -4.14 -1.64 -11.54
N ASN A 110 -3.26 -0.65 -11.75
CA ASN A 110 -2.37 -0.16 -10.69
C ASN A 110 -3.13 0.89 -9.86
N PRO A 111 -3.56 0.56 -8.62
CA PRO A 111 -4.40 1.43 -7.82
C PRO A 111 -3.64 2.64 -7.29
N ARG A 112 -4.39 3.66 -6.90
CA ARG A 112 -3.83 4.83 -6.21
C ARG A 112 -3.62 4.52 -4.73
N ALA A 113 -2.65 5.21 -4.13
CA ALA A 113 -2.33 5.08 -2.72
C ALA A 113 -3.54 5.43 -1.83
N SER A 114 -4.29 6.48 -2.15
CA SER A 114 -5.50 6.84 -1.39
C SER A 114 -6.58 5.75 -1.45
N THR A 115 -6.80 5.15 -2.62
CA THR A 115 -7.77 4.07 -2.82
C THR A 115 -7.40 2.86 -1.96
N LEU A 116 -6.13 2.46 -1.99
CA LEU A 116 -5.68 1.33 -1.19
C LEU A 116 -5.74 1.63 0.29
N ARG A 117 -5.42 2.85 0.74
CA ARG A 117 -5.59 3.24 2.14
C ARG A 117 -7.04 3.05 2.60
N ALA A 118 -8.00 3.59 1.85
CA ALA A 118 -9.41 3.45 2.20
C ALA A 118 -9.85 1.97 2.26
N ILE A 119 -9.41 1.17 1.29
CA ILE A 119 -9.69 -0.27 1.29
C ILE A 119 -9.07 -0.98 2.49
N PHE A 120 -7.79 -0.71 2.79
CA PHE A 120 -7.10 -1.37 3.88
C PHE A 120 -7.61 -0.92 5.24
N GLU A 121 -8.01 0.34 5.41
CA GLU A 121 -8.64 0.83 6.64
C GLU A 121 -9.90 0.02 6.99
N GLU A 122 -10.69 -0.38 5.98
CA GLU A 122 -11.87 -1.24 6.17
C GLU A 122 -11.53 -2.71 6.43
N LEU A 123 -10.37 -3.18 5.97
CA LEU A 123 -9.91 -4.55 6.17
C LEU A 123 -9.09 -4.73 7.45
N ASP A 124 -8.50 -3.66 7.98
CA ASP A 124 -7.72 -3.63 9.24
C ASP A 124 -8.62 -3.55 10.49
N ILE A 125 -9.95 -3.58 10.30
CA ILE A 125 -10.93 -3.50 11.40
C ILE A 125 -10.83 -4.73 12.35
N ASP A 126 -10.19 -5.83 11.94
CA ASP A 126 -10.05 -7.06 12.74
C ASP A 126 -8.83 -7.10 13.70
N GLU A 127 -7.94 -6.10 13.76
CA GLU A 127 -6.93 -6.06 14.85
C GLU A 127 -7.53 -5.61 16.21
N ARG A 128 -8.85 -5.39 16.31
CA ARG A 128 -9.55 -5.13 17.58
C ARG A 128 -10.58 -6.21 17.89
N GLU A 129 -10.10 -7.20 18.65
CA GLU A 129 -10.87 -8.18 19.42
C GLU A 129 -11.75 -9.13 18.58
N ASP A 130 -11.23 -10.31 18.21
CA ASP A 130 -11.76 -11.57 18.76
C ASP A 130 -10.97 -12.83 18.32
N ASP A 131 -10.75 -13.67 19.32
CA ASP A 131 -10.26 -15.04 19.29
C ASP A 131 -11.22 -15.96 18.50
N ALA A 132 -10.79 -16.54 17.37
CA ALA A 132 -11.05 -17.95 16.99
C ALA A 132 -10.70 -18.29 15.51
N GLY A 133 -9.60 -19.06 15.33
CA GLY A 133 -9.55 -20.29 14.51
C GLY A 133 -9.60 -20.25 12.96
N SER A 134 -8.50 -20.75 12.37
CA SER A 134 -8.32 -21.24 10.96
C SER A 134 -8.48 -20.19 9.86
N ASP A 135 -7.59 -20.00 8.89
CA ASP A 135 -6.66 -20.91 8.22
C ASP A 135 -5.39 -20.20 7.71
N SER A 136 -4.35 -21.02 7.54
CA SER A 136 -3.04 -20.84 6.90
C SER A 136 -2.01 -19.86 7.51
N GLU A 137 -0.96 -20.44 8.08
CA GLU A 137 0.22 -19.73 8.61
C GLU A 137 1.00 -18.97 7.52
N GLU A 138 0.88 -19.37 6.25
CA GLU A 138 1.57 -18.75 5.11
C GLU A 138 0.90 -17.44 4.64
N GLU A 139 -0.43 -17.34 4.72
CA GLU A 139 -1.17 -16.12 4.28
C GLU A 139 -1.11 -15.02 5.35
N GLN A 140 -1.10 -15.40 6.63
CA GLN A 140 -0.82 -14.48 7.73
C GLN A 140 0.58 -13.89 7.62
N ASP A 141 1.56 -14.66 7.14
CA ASP A 141 2.94 -14.21 7.01
C ASP A 141 3.11 -13.17 5.89
N ILE A 142 2.35 -13.26 4.80
CA ILE A 142 2.38 -12.29 3.69
C ILE A 142 1.74 -10.96 4.09
N LEU A 143 0.55 -11.01 4.70
CA LEU A 143 -0.11 -9.80 5.20
C LEU A 143 0.69 -9.19 6.35
N ALA A 144 1.30 -10.01 7.22
CA ALA A 144 2.20 -9.55 8.25
C ALA A 144 3.50 -8.95 7.68
N GLN A 145 4.07 -9.51 6.60
CA GLN A 145 5.25 -8.94 5.93
C GLN A 145 4.93 -7.59 5.30
N LEU A 146 3.86 -7.48 4.52
CA LEU A 146 3.39 -6.20 4.00
C LEU A 146 3.09 -5.23 5.15
N ASN A 147 2.41 -5.68 6.20
CA ASN A 147 2.13 -4.84 7.36
C ASN A 147 3.39 -4.35 8.08
N ALA A 148 4.39 -5.22 8.30
CA ALA A 148 5.66 -4.86 8.93
C ALA A 148 6.47 -3.89 8.06
N GLU A 149 6.47 -4.11 6.74
CA GLU A 149 7.13 -3.27 5.74
C GLU A 149 6.61 -1.83 5.75
N PHE A 150 5.33 -1.67 6.10
CA PHE A 150 4.62 -0.40 6.12
C PHE A 150 4.44 0.20 7.52
N LYS A 151 4.50 -0.60 8.61
CA LYS A 151 4.35 -0.17 10.02
C LYS A 151 5.65 0.43 10.63
N GLU A 152 6.83 0.26 10.02
CA GLU A 152 8.08 0.85 10.53
C GLU A 152 8.29 2.35 10.17
N PHE A 153 7.24 3.03 9.70
CA PHE A 153 7.19 4.47 9.46
C PHE A 153 6.26 5.19 10.44
#